data_AF-R7TUU9-F1
#
_entry.id   AF-R7TUU9-F1
#
_cell.length_a   1.000
_cell.length_b   1.000
_cell.length_c   1.000
_cell.angle_alpha   90.00
_cell.angle_beta   90.00
_cell.angle_gamma   90.00
#
_symmetry.space_group_name_H-M   'P 1'
#
loop_
_entity.id
_entity.type
_entity.pdbx_description
1 polymer ?
#
loop_
_entity_poly.entity_id
_entity_poly.type
_entity_poly.pdbx_seq_one_letter_code
_entity_poly.pdbx_strand_id
1 'polypeptide(L)'
;MKDVDHRFDVWHIAKSFKKKMLALSARKECSELQGWIKSAVNHLYWVASSTPDGNGTLMLAKWLSIANHLQNVHHNHGDPLCTVIWRMLRHKHGCNPMTTPASCMFEDLVSTTQMRKDIPMLSPMEQTSELEAYHSVVNQFSPKMIGFSYFGMTCRIYVSALHYNENVNRRQATLASGEKRWRVEFPKSVRSDYVVRERKVQITHNYVTRLQAAVVDRVLKGKKRARKRAPAPLCASFERPDKRQAIEEKETRSRFNKT
;
A
#
# COMPACT_ATOMS: atom_id res chain seq x y z
N MET A 1 -3.21 -24.58 1.83
CA MET A 1 -3.48 -23.44 0.92
C MET A 1 -2.66 -23.65 -0.33
N LYS A 2 -3.26 -24.15 -1.42
CA LYS A 2 -2.60 -24.25 -2.74
C LYS A 2 -3.18 -23.25 -3.76
N ASP A 3 -4.20 -22.47 -3.37
CA ASP A 3 -4.92 -21.52 -4.24
C ASP A 3 -4.77 -20.06 -3.78
N VAL A 4 -3.62 -19.69 -3.21
CA VAL A 4 -3.35 -18.29 -2.83
C VAL A 4 -2.30 -17.74 -3.79
N ASP A 5 -2.70 -16.80 -4.64
CA ASP A 5 -1.77 -16.02 -5.46
C ASP A 5 -1.07 -14.99 -4.57
N HIS A 6 0.25 -15.12 -4.43
CA HIS A 6 1.05 -14.21 -3.61
C HIS A 6 1.59 -13.07 -4.48
N ARG A 7 1.22 -11.83 -4.16
CA ARG A 7 1.69 -10.63 -4.87
C ARG A 7 2.35 -9.64 -3.92
N PHE A 8 3.14 -8.72 -4.47
CA PHE A 8 3.78 -7.64 -3.76
C PHE A 8 2.96 -6.36 -3.82
N ASP A 9 2.83 -5.69 -2.68
CA ASP A 9 2.32 -4.33 -2.62
C ASP A 9 3.31 -3.39 -3.32
N VAL A 10 2.81 -2.66 -4.32
CA VAL A 10 3.58 -1.73 -5.16
C VAL A 10 4.28 -0.67 -4.31
N TRP A 11 3.66 -0.24 -3.20
CA TRP A 11 4.24 0.78 -2.31
C TRP A 11 5.58 0.37 -1.72
N HIS A 12 5.76 -0.88 -1.33
CA HIS A 12 7.02 -1.36 -0.77
C HIS A 12 8.16 -1.30 -1.80
N ILE A 13 7.88 -1.72 -3.02
CA ILE A 13 8.84 -1.67 -4.13
C ILE A 13 9.13 -0.22 -4.52
N ALA A 14 8.08 0.61 -4.65
CA ALA A 14 8.18 2.04 -4.96
C ALA A 14 9.05 2.79 -3.94
N LYS A 15 8.83 2.52 -2.64
CA LYS A 15 9.59 3.14 -1.55
C LYS A 15 11.08 2.74 -1.60
N SER A 16 11.37 1.45 -1.81
CA SER A 16 12.74 0.94 -1.94
C SER A 16 13.45 1.55 -3.16
N PHE A 17 12.78 1.56 -4.31
CA PHE A 17 13.28 2.15 -5.55
C PHE A 17 13.54 3.65 -5.40
N LYS A 18 12.57 4.42 -4.85
CA LYS A 18 12.73 5.85 -4.57
C LYS A 18 13.97 6.15 -3.73
N LYS A 19 14.24 5.32 -2.70
CA LYS A 19 15.43 5.47 -1.86
C LYS A 19 16.72 5.29 -2.67
N LYS A 20 16.77 4.31 -3.57
CA LYS A 20 17.93 4.08 -4.46
C LYS A 20 18.12 5.22 -5.46
N MET A 21 17.02 5.71 -6.05
CA MET A 21 17.02 6.88 -6.93
C MET A 21 17.55 8.13 -6.22
N LEU A 22 17.08 8.41 -5.00
CA LEU A 22 17.58 9.53 -4.18
C LEU A 22 19.09 9.42 -3.94
N ALA A 23 19.57 8.22 -3.59
CA ALA A 23 21.00 7.98 -3.37
C ALA A 23 21.83 8.15 -4.65
N LEU A 24 21.34 7.70 -5.82
CA LEU A 24 22.00 7.95 -7.11
C LEU A 24 22.06 9.43 -7.42
N SER A 25 20.94 10.12 -7.30
CA SER A 25 20.82 11.53 -7.65
C SER A 25 21.59 12.48 -6.73
N ALA A 26 22.06 12.00 -5.57
CA ALA A 26 22.98 12.75 -4.72
C ALA A 26 24.42 12.80 -5.27
N ARG A 27 24.75 11.96 -6.26
CA ARG A 27 26.04 12.01 -6.96
C ARG A 27 26.04 13.18 -7.95
N LYS A 28 27.15 13.93 -8.01
CA LYS A 28 27.30 15.12 -8.88
C LYS A 28 26.93 14.81 -10.34
N GLU A 29 27.39 13.67 -10.85
CA GLU A 29 27.18 13.17 -12.21
C GLU A 29 25.74 12.71 -12.51
N CYS A 30 24.88 12.60 -11.50
CA CYS A 30 23.52 12.08 -11.62
C CYS A 30 22.46 13.02 -11.02
N SER A 31 22.83 14.27 -10.73
CA SER A 31 21.93 15.26 -10.09
C SER A 31 20.64 15.48 -10.87
N GLU A 32 20.69 15.36 -12.20
CA GLU A 32 19.51 15.43 -13.09
C GLU A 32 18.43 14.39 -12.77
N LEU A 33 18.78 13.24 -12.19
CA LEU A 33 17.84 12.19 -11.82
C LEU A 33 16.85 12.62 -10.72
N GLN A 34 17.15 13.67 -9.94
CA GLN A 34 16.22 14.22 -8.94
C GLN A 34 14.86 14.57 -9.56
N GLY A 35 14.86 15.20 -10.73
CA GLY A 35 13.63 15.58 -11.44
C GLY A 35 12.80 14.37 -11.91
N TRP A 36 13.46 13.23 -12.14
CA TRP A 36 12.84 12.02 -12.68
C TRP A 36 12.26 11.09 -11.61
N ILE A 37 12.63 11.25 -10.33
CA ILE A 37 12.23 10.33 -9.25
C ILE A 37 10.71 10.17 -9.19
N LYS A 38 9.97 11.28 -9.24
CA LYS A 38 8.50 11.26 -9.17
C LYS A 38 7.89 10.51 -10.37
N SER A 39 8.40 10.79 -11.57
CA SER A 39 7.94 10.13 -12.79
C SER A 39 8.21 8.63 -12.75
N ALA A 40 9.42 8.22 -12.35
CA ALA A 40 9.79 6.82 -12.30
C ALA A 40 9.04 6.02 -11.24
N VAL A 41 8.75 6.62 -10.09
CA VAL A 41 7.86 6.02 -9.09
C VAL A 41 6.43 5.89 -9.62
N ASN A 42 5.90 6.93 -10.27
CA ASN A 42 4.56 6.88 -10.85
C ASN A 42 4.45 5.82 -11.96
N HIS A 43 5.49 5.66 -12.77
CA HIS A 43 5.57 4.63 -13.81
C HIS A 43 5.43 3.23 -13.20
N LEU A 44 6.06 2.96 -12.06
CA LEU A 44 5.92 1.68 -11.35
C LEU A 44 4.45 1.38 -10.99
N TYR A 45 3.71 2.38 -10.51
CA TYR A 45 2.27 2.25 -10.24
C TYR A 45 1.46 2.07 -11.53
N TRP A 46 1.83 2.77 -12.60
CA TRP A 46 1.20 2.62 -13.90
C TRP A 46 1.42 1.23 -14.50
N VAL A 47 2.61 0.63 -14.35
CA VAL A 47 2.90 -0.74 -14.81
C VAL A 47 1.92 -1.74 -14.20
N ALA A 48 1.73 -1.67 -12.88
CA ALA A 48 0.80 -2.54 -12.16
C ALA A 48 -0.67 -2.28 -12.55
N SER A 49 -1.12 -1.03 -12.44
CA SER A 49 -2.52 -0.66 -12.70
C SER A 49 -2.97 -0.83 -14.15
N SER A 50 -2.05 -0.68 -15.11
CA SER A 50 -2.35 -0.87 -16.54
C SER A 50 -2.30 -2.33 -17.00
N THR A 51 -2.00 -3.28 -16.10
CA THR A 51 -1.90 -4.71 -16.40
C THR A 51 -2.83 -5.51 -15.48
N PRO A 52 -4.16 -5.35 -15.61
CA PRO A 52 -5.13 -5.89 -14.64
C PRO A 52 -5.17 -7.42 -14.58
N ASP A 53 -4.72 -8.09 -15.65
CA ASP A 53 -4.56 -9.55 -15.72
C ASP A 53 -3.32 -10.07 -14.97
N GLY A 54 -2.47 -9.18 -14.47
CA GLY A 54 -1.26 -9.52 -13.72
C GLY A 54 -0.20 -10.24 -14.56
N ASN A 55 -0.20 -10.04 -15.89
CA ASN A 55 0.78 -10.62 -16.81
C ASN A 55 2.19 -10.10 -16.52
N GLY A 56 2.97 -10.89 -15.78
CA GLY A 56 4.28 -10.48 -15.28
C GLY A 56 5.29 -10.14 -16.39
N THR A 57 5.21 -10.80 -17.54
CA THR A 57 6.06 -10.52 -18.71
C THR A 57 5.76 -9.13 -19.29
N LEU A 58 4.47 -8.83 -19.47
CA LEU A 58 4.04 -7.51 -19.94
C LEU A 58 4.39 -6.41 -18.93
N MET A 59 4.25 -6.69 -17.64
CA MET A 59 4.63 -5.74 -16.58
C MET A 59 6.12 -5.44 -16.61
N LEU A 60 6.96 -6.48 -16.77
CA LEU A 60 8.40 -6.29 -16.89
C LEU A 60 8.78 -5.50 -18.15
N ALA A 61 8.13 -5.78 -19.28
CA ALA A 61 8.32 -5.03 -20.52
C ALA A 61 7.99 -3.55 -20.35
N LYS A 62 6.81 -3.23 -19.78
CA LYS A 62 6.39 -1.86 -19.47
C LYS A 62 7.35 -1.17 -18.51
N TRP A 63 7.87 -1.88 -17.51
CA TRP A 63 8.85 -1.30 -16.59
C TRP A 63 10.15 -0.94 -17.28
N LEU A 64 10.74 -1.88 -18.03
CA LEU A 64 12.03 -1.67 -18.69
C LEU A 64 11.97 -0.59 -19.77
N SER A 65 10.79 -0.30 -20.34
CA SER A 65 10.62 0.79 -21.30
C SER A 65 10.95 2.17 -20.73
N ILE A 66 10.97 2.34 -19.40
CA ILE A 66 11.28 3.62 -18.76
C ILE A 66 12.69 4.13 -19.07
N ALA A 67 13.66 3.23 -19.31
CA ALA A 67 15.01 3.61 -19.70
C ALA A 67 15.04 4.37 -21.03
N ASN A 68 14.14 4.03 -21.96
CA ASN A 68 14.03 4.72 -23.25
C ASN A 68 13.38 6.11 -23.12
N HIS A 69 12.43 6.28 -22.19
CA HIS A 69 11.79 7.58 -21.93
C HIS A 69 12.76 8.60 -21.36
N LEU A 70 13.73 8.17 -20.55
CA LEU A 70 14.79 9.05 -20.03
C LEU A 70 15.67 9.62 -21.17
N GLN A 71 15.83 8.87 -22.26
CA GLN A 71 16.60 9.25 -23.44
C GLN A 71 15.76 9.99 -24.50
N ASN A 72 14.51 10.34 -24.18
CA ASN A 72 13.57 10.99 -25.10
C ASN A 72 13.34 10.22 -26.41
N VAL A 73 13.44 8.89 -26.37
CA VAL A 73 13.19 8.01 -27.52
C VAL A 73 11.74 7.52 -27.48
N HIS A 74 10.93 7.99 -28.43
CA HIS A 74 9.48 7.76 -28.45
C HIS A 74 8.96 7.07 -29.74
N HIS A 75 9.82 6.62 -30.66
CA HIS A 75 9.43 6.11 -32.00
C HIS A 75 10.04 4.73 -32.30
N ASN A 76 9.40 3.99 -33.24
CA ASN A 76 9.79 2.65 -33.71
C ASN A 76 9.79 1.54 -32.64
N HIS A 77 8.75 1.50 -31.81
CA HIS A 77 8.42 0.30 -31.03
C HIS A 77 7.57 -0.64 -31.91
N GLY A 78 8.22 -1.50 -32.70
CA GLY A 78 7.48 -2.58 -33.37
C GLY A 78 6.84 -3.52 -32.34
N ASP A 79 5.66 -4.05 -32.66
CA ASP A 79 4.90 -5.06 -31.92
C ASP A 79 4.40 -4.69 -30.49
N PRO A 80 3.15 -5.05 -30.08
CA PRO A 80 2.57 -4.65 -28.79
C PRO A 80 3.33 -5.16 -27.53
N LEU A 81 4.30 -6.06 -27.70
CA LEU A 81 5.13 -6.62 -26.63
C LEU A 81 6.60 -6.16 -26.68
N CYS A 82 6.86 -4.98 -27.26
CA CYS A 82 8.16 -4.31 -27.27
C CYS A 82 9.25 -5.04 -28.08
N THR A 83 9.26 -4.85 -29.39
CA THR A 83 10.41 -5.20 -30.25
C THR A 83 11.66 -4.31 -29.95
N VAL A 84 11.58 -3.39 -28.98
CA VAL A 84 12.73 -2.66 -28.41
C VAL A 84 13.45 -3.46 -27.32
N ILE A 85 12.83 -4.49 -26.74
CA ILE A 85 13.50 -5.40 -25.77
C ILE A 85 14.71 -6.09 -26.40
N TRP A 86 14.70 -6.31 -27.71
CA TRP A 86 15.79 -7.00 -28.41
C TRP A 86 17.08 -6.17 -28.54
N ARG A 87 17.01 -4.83 -28.57
CA ARG A 87 18.21 -4.01 -28.73
C ARG A 87 19.03 -3.94 -27.43
N MET A 88 18.38 -4.07 -26.27
CA MET A 88 19.05 -4.06 -24.95
C MET A 88 19.61 -5.42 -24.52
N LEU A 89 19.08 -6.54 -25.01
CA LEU A 89 19.64 -7.87 -24.71
C LEU A 89 20.91 -8.22 -25.50
N ARG A 90 21.26 -7.44 -26.54
CA ARG A 90 22.44 -7.71 -27.39
C ARG A 90 23.72 -6.98 -26.98
N HIS A 91 23.64 -5.91 -26.19
CA HIS A 91 24.83 -5.24 -25.68
C HIS A 91 25.24 -5.81 -24.33
N LYS A 92 25.83 -7.02 -24.37
CA LYS A 92 26.82 -7.39 -23.37
C LYS A 92 27.95 -6.37 -23.47
N HIS A 93 28.05 -5.52 -22.46
CA HIS A 93 29.10 -4.52 -22.27
C HIS A 93 29.00 -3.26 -23.15
N GLY A 94 28.87 -2.12 -22.48
CA GLY A 94 29.16 -0.80 -23.06
C GLY A 94 27.94 0.08 -23.22
N CYS A 95 27.85 1.10 -22.37
CA CYS A 95 27.03 2.29 -22.62
C CYS A 95 27.24 2.77 -24.07
N ASN A 96 26.15 3.13 -24.74
CA ASN A 96 26.18 3.75 -26.06
C ASN A 96 27.01 5.06 -26.00
N PRO A 97 27.80 5.44 -27.00
CA PRO A 97 28.54 6.71 -27.02
C PRO A 97 27.72 8.01 -26.82
N MET A 98 26.38 7.94 -26.78
CA MET A 98 25.47 9.06 -26.47
C MET A 98 24.92 9.07 -25.02
N THR A 99 25.25 8.09 -24.17
CA THR A 99 24.66 7.98 -22.83
C THR A 99 25.42 8.78 -21.77
N THR A 100 24.72 9.67 -21.05
CA THR A 100 25.27 10.34 -19.86
C THR A 100 25.52 9.31 -18.75
N PRO A 101 26.48 9.54 -17.83
CA PRO A 101 26.67 8.68 -16.66
C PRO A 101 25.38 8.43 -15.87
N ALA A 102 24.52 9.45 -15.77
CA ALA A 102 23.21 9.34 -15.13
C ALA A 102 22.28 8.34 -15.84
N SER A 103 22.25 8.36 -17.17
CA SER A 103 21.43 7.41 -17.94
C SER A 103 21.91 5.97 -17.76
N CYS A 104 23.22 5.72 -17.74
CA CYS A 104 23.75 4.38 -17.50
C CYS A 104 23.41 3.88 -16.10
N MET A 105 23.66 4.70 -15.07
CA MET A 105 23.34 4.31 -13.69
C MET A 105 21.83 4.13 -13.45
N PHE A 106 20.99 4.91 -14.15
CA PHE A 106 19.55 4.73 -14.12
C PHE A 106 19.13 3.41 -14.77
N GLU A 107 19.66 3.09 -15.95
CA GLU A 107 19.40 1.84 -16.66
C GLU A 107 19.80 0.61 -15.82
N ASP A 108 20.98 0.66 -15.18
CA ASP A 108 21.45 -0.37 -14.26
C ASP A 108 20.47 -0.55 -13.09
N LEU A 109 20.00 0.55 -12.51
CA LEU A 109 19.07 0.51 -11.37
C LEU A 109 17.72 -0.11 -11.75
N VAL A 110 17.13 0.30 -12.87
CA VAL A 110 15.83 -0.23 -13.32
C VAL A 110 15.94 -1.68 -13.78
N SER A 111 17.11 -2.09 -14.28
CA SER A 111 17.40 -3.44 -14.79
C SER A 111 17.95 -4.43 -13.76
N THR A 112 18.07 -4.05 -12.49
CA THR A 112 18.61 -4.95 -11.45
C THR A 112 17.86 -6.29 -11.38
N THR A 113 18.57 -7.36 -11.01
CA THR A 113 17.99 -8.70 -10.83
C THR A 113 16.79 -8.70 -9.88
N GLN A 114 16.82 -7.85 -8.84
CA GLN A 114 15.69 -7.68 -7.93
C GLN A 114 14.47 -7.11 -8.65
N MET A 115 14.63 -6.02 -9.41
CA MET A 115 13.52 -5.44 -10.17
C MET A 115 12.94 -6.42 -11.18
N ARG A 116 13.78 -7.17 -11.90
CA ARG A 116 13.33 -8.19 -12.86
C ARG A 116 12.48 -9.28 -12.22
N LYS A 117 12.67 -9.56 -10.93
CA LYS A 117 11.88 -10.53 -10.15
C LYS A 117 10.64 -9.92 -9.50
N ASP A 118 10.76 -8.70 -8.98
CA ASP A 118 9.69 -8.05 -8.22
C ASP A 118 8.59 -7.47 -9.11
N ILE A 119 8.96 -6.91 -10.27
CA ILE A 119 8.01 -6.28 -11.19
C ILE A 119 6.91 -7.25 -11.64
N PRO A 120 7.21 -8.49 -12.06
CA PRO A 120 6.18 -9.49 -12.39
C PRO A 120 5.21 -9.82 -11.25
N MET A 121 5.63 -9.61 -10.00
CA MET A 121 4.88 -9.97 -8.80
C MET A 121 4.08 -8.81 -8.22
N LEU A 122 4.14 -7.60 -8.79
CA LEU A 122 3.37 -6.46 -8.31
C LEU A 122 1.87 -6.74 -8.38
N SER A 123 1.14 -6.34 -7.34
CA SER A 123 -0.32 -6.42 -7.29
C SER A 123 -0.94 -5.41 -8.26
N PRO A 124 -1.69 -5.85 -9.30
CA PRO A 124 -2.25 -4.96 -10.31
C PRO A 124 -3.48 -4.20 -9.82
N MET A 125 -4.32 -4.83 -8.99
CA MET A 125 -5.66 -4.35 -8.63
C MET A 125 -5.84 -4.18 -7.12
N GLU A 126 -5.14 -4.95 -6.31
CA GLU A 126 -5.30 -4.93 -4.85
C GLU A 126 -4.27 -3.99 -4.22
N GLN A 127 -4.63 -2.71 -4.09
CA GLN A 127 -3.86 -1.74 -3.32
C GLN A 127 -4.38 -1.70 -1.88
N THR A 128 -3.47 -1.76 -0.91
CA THR A 128 -3.83 -1.83 0.52
C THR A 128 -4.36 -0.51 1.09
N SER A 129 -4.28 0.60 0.34
CA SER A 129 -4.59 1.94 0.85
C SER A 129 -6.00 2.11 1.42
N GLU A 130 -7.02 1.52 0.79
CA GLU A 130 -8.40 1.57 1.32
C GLU A 130 -8.56 0.70 2.56
N LEU A 131 -7.93 -0.48 2.57
CA LEU A 131 -7.92 -1.37 3.72
C LEU A 131 -7.22 -0.71 4.92
N GLU A 132 -6.08 -0.05 4.69
CA GLU A 132 -5.37 0.73 5.70
C GLU A 132 -6.21 1.90 6.22
N ALA A 133 -6.93 2.60 5.33
CA ALA A 133 -7.85 3.66 5.72
C ALA A 133 -8.97 3.13 6.63
N TYR A 134 -9.56 1.99 6.29
CA TYR A 134 -10.56 1.34 7.13
C TYR A 134 -9.98 0.89 8.48
N HIS A 135 -8.81 0.26 8.50
CA HIS A 135 -8.13 -0.13 9.73
C HIS A 135 -7.83 1.06 10.65
N SER A 136 -7.50 2.22 10.07
CA SER A 136 -7.35 3.46 10.83
C SER A 136 -8.66 3.85 11.55
N VAL A 137 -9.80 3.74 10.87
CA VAL A 137 -11.13 3.96 11.48
C VAL A 137 -11.40 2.91 12.57
N VAL A 138 -11.12 1.63 12.33
CA VAL A 138 -11.26 0.59 13.37
C VAL A 138 -10.47 0.95 14.63
N ASN A 139 -9.23 1.43 14.49
CA ASN A 139 -8.41 1.85 15.64
C ASN A 139 -9.00 3.06 16.39
N GLN A 140 -9.74 3.95 15.73
CA GLN A 140 -10.44 5.06 16.38
C GLN A 140 -11.60 4.56 17.25
N PHE A 141 -12.38 3.60 16.75
CA PHE A 141 -13.54 3.06 17.46
C PHE A 141 -13.16 1.97 18.49
N SER A 142 -12.08 1.23 18.25
CA SER A 142 -11.57 0.15 19.08
C SER A 142 -10.05 0.29 19.28
N PRO A 143 -9.58 1.25 20.10
CA PRO A 143 -8.16 1.42 20.36
C PRO A 143 -7.55 0.17 21.00
N LYS A 144 -6.38 -0.26 20.51
CA LYS A 144 -5.67 -1.45 21.01
C LYS A 144 -5.32 -1.39 22.50
N MET A 145 -5.19 -0.19 23.05
CA MET A 145 -4.85 0.05 24.46
C MET A 145 -6.01 -0.24 25.42
N ILE A 146 -7.23 -0.43 24.91
CA ILE A 146 -8.42 -0.68 25.72
C ILE A 146 -8.90 -2.10 25.48
N GLY A 147 -9.01 -2.88 26.56
CA GLY A 147 -9.61 -4.21 26.52
C GLY A 147 -11.13 -4.12 26.37
N PHE A 148 -11.68 -4.69 25.29
CA PHE A 148 -13.12 -4.79 25.10
C PHE A 148 -13.60 -6.23 25.28
N SER A 149 -14.82 -6.41 25.79
CA SER A 149 -15.49 -7.71 25.73
C SER A 149 -15.70 -8.13 24.27
N TYR A 150 -15.90 -9.43 24.02
CA TYR A 150 -16.15 -9.95 22.67
C TYR A 150 -17.26 -9.17 21.94
N PHE A 151 -18.43 -9.04 22.56
CA PHE A 151 -19.54 -8.30 21.96
C PHE A 151 -19.28 -6.79 21.87
N GLY A 152 -18.54 -6.22 22.83
CA GLY A 152 -18.12 -4.82 22.77
C GLY A 152 -17.25 -4.54 21.55
N MET A 153 -16.26 -5.40 21.29
CA MET A 153 -15.40 -5.34 20.12
C MET A 153 -16.21 -5.52 18.83
N THR A 154 -17.07 -6.55 18.76
CA THR A 154 -17.92 -6.80 17.59
C THR A 154 -18.79 -5.59 17.24
N CYS A 155 -19.47 -5.01 18.23
CA CYS A 155 -20.32 -3.83 18.00
C CYS A 155 -19.51 -2.64 17.49
N ARG A 156 -18.33 -2.37 18.06
CA ARG A 156 -17.47 -1.27 17.64
C ARG A 156 -16.94 -1.46 16.22
N ILE A 157 -16.57 -2.68 15.83
CA ILE A 157 -16.18 -3.01 14.45
C ILE A 157 -17.34 -2.74 13.47
N TYR A 158 -18.56 -3.13 13.83
CA TYR A 158 -19.74 -2.84 12.99
C TYR A 158 -20.00 -1.34 12.87
N VAL A 159 -19.87 -0.60 13.97
CA VAL A 159 -20.04 0.85 13.96
C VAL A 159 -18.93 1.54 13.15
N SER A 160 -17.68 1.09 13.23
CA SER A 160 -16.60 1.61 12.37
C SER A 160 -16.86 1.31 10.89
N ALA A 161 -17.41 0.15 10.55
CA ALA A 161 -17.78 -0.17 9.17
C ALA A 161 -18.87 0.77 8.64
N LEU A 162 -19.92 1.02 9.44
CA LEU A 162 -20.97 1.98 9.09
C LEU A 162 -20.39 3.39 8.90
N HIS A 163 -19.52 3.83 9.83
CA HIS A 163 -18.85 5.12 9.72
C HIS A 163 -17.99 5.23 8.46
N TYR A 164 -17.19 4.20 8.16
CA TYR A 164 -16.32 4.17 6.99
C TYR A 164 -17.12 4.19 5.69
N ASN A 165 -18.14 3.33 5.57
CA ASN A 165 -18.98 3.24 4.37
C ASN A 165 -19.71 4.55 4.07
N GLU A 166 -20.16 5.27 5.10
CA GLU A 166 -20.78 6.58 4.92
C GLU A 166 -19.77 7.65 4.47
N ASN A 167 -18.50 7.55 4.89
CA ASN A 167 -17.53 8.65 4.78
C ASN A 167 -16.38 8.45 3.78
N VAL A 168 -16.20 7.25 3.20
CA VAL A 168 -15.08 6.92 2.28
C VAL A 168 -15.15 7.73 0.97
N ASN A 169 -16.33 7.75 0.35
CA ASN A 169 -16.57 8.37 -0.96
C ASN A 169 -17.10 9.81 -0.87
N ARG A 170 -16.74 10.53 0.20
CA ARG A 170 -17.08 11.95 0.33
C ARG A 170 -16.53 12.74 -0.85
N ARG A 171 -17.42 13.50 -1.48
CA ARG A 171 -17.10 14.40 -2.59
C ARG A 171 -16.16 15.52 -2.13
N GLN A 172 -15.42 16.08 -3.08
CA GLN A 172 -14.67 17.30 -2.86
C GLN A 172 -15.63 18.46 -2.55
N ALA A 173 -15.29 19.27 -1.56
CA ALA A 173 -16.05 20.46 -1.20
C ALA A 173 -15.86 21.53 -2.27
N THR A 174 -16.93 22.28 -2.56
CA THR A 174 -16.92 23.42 -3.46
C THR A 174 -17.16 24.73 -2.71
N LEU A 175 -16.71 25.84 -3.28
CA LEU A 175 -17.10 27.18 -2.86
C LEU A 175 -18.51 27.50 -3.37
N ALA A 176 -19.11 28.60 -2.88
CA ALA A 176 -20.41 29.07 -3.37
C ALA A 176 -20.40 29.36 -4.88
N SER A 177 -19.23 29.70 -5.44
CA SER A 177 -19.00 29.88 -6.88
C SER A 177 -18.94 28.59 -7.70
N GLY A 178 -18.98 27.42 -7.06
CA GLY A 178 -18.79 26.11 -7.72
C GLY A 178 -17.34 25.64 -7.82
N GLU A 179 -16.36 26.47 -7.45
CA GLU A 179 -14.94 26.11 -7.52
C GLU A 179 -14.56 25.03 -6.51
N LYS A 180 -13.76 24.04 -6.95
CA LYS A 180 -13.26 22.93 -6.13
C LYS A 180 -12.26 23.40 -5.06
N ARG A 181 -12.44 22.96 -3.82
CA ARG A 181 -11.56 23.32 -2.70
C ARG A 181 -10.38 22.36 -2.57
N TRP A 182 -9.21 22.92 -2.35
CA TRP A 182 -7.96 22.20 -2.16
C TRP A 182 -7.35 22.50 -0.80
N ARG A 183 -6.46 21.62 -0.33
CA ARG A 183 -5.61 21.81 0.84
C ARG A 183 -4.18 21.46 0.44
N VAL A 184 -3.23 22.33 0.79
CA VAL A 184 -1.80 22.05 0.70
C VAL A 184 -1.37 21.38 2.00
N GLU A 185 -0.75 20.21 1.89
CA GLU A 185 -0.21 19.44 3.01
C GLU A 185 1.31 19.30 2.85
N PHE A 186 2.02 19.25 3.98
CA PHE A 186 3.45 19.00 4.06
C PHE A 186 3.68 17.66 4.78
N PRO A 187 3.66 16.53 4.07
CA PRO A 187 3.79 15.22 4.70
C PRO A 187 5.18 15.08 5.33
N LYS A 188 5.26 14.60 6.58
CA LYS A 188 6.56 14.36 7.25
C LYS A 188 7.52 13.47 6.44
N SER A 189 6.98 12.59 5.61
CA SER A 189 7.73 11.66 4.76
C SER A 189 8.38 12.31 3.54
N VAL A 190 7.96 13.51 3.16
CA VAL A 190 8.50 14.24 2.01
C VAL A 190 9.12 15.53 2.55
N ARG A 191 10.43 15.49 2.83
CA ARG A 191 11.18 16.66 3.29
C ARG A 191 10.99 17.81 2.31
N SER A 192 10.48 18.94 2.82
CA SER A 192 10.33 20.25 2.15
C SER A 192 9.45 20.32 0.88
N ASP A 193 8.76 19.24 0.51
CA ASP A 193 7.84 19.25 -0.64
C ASP A 193 6.38 19.26 -0.16
N TYR A 194 5.49 19.82 -0.97
CA TYR A 194 4.07 19.91 -0.65
C TYR A 194 3.24 18.99 -1.55
N VAL A 195 2.12 18.53 -1.00
CA VAL A 195 1.12 17.76 -1.75
C VAL A 195 -0.19 18.52 -1.70
N VAL A 196 -0.76 18.77 -2.87
CA VAL A 196 -2.11 19.32 -2.99
C VAL A 196 -3.11 18.17 -2.92
N ARG A 197 -4.02 18.23 -1.95
CA ARG A 197 -5.09 17.24 -1.75
C ARG A 197 -6.47 17.88 -1.87
N GLU A 198 -7.43 17.11 -2.34
CA GLU A 198 -8.84 17.53 -2.36
C GLU A 198 -9.35 17.74 -0.94
N ARG A 199 -9.96 18.90 -0.67
CA ARG A 199 -10.64 19.12 0.59
C ARG A 199 -12.05 18.51 0.49
N LYS A 200 -12.25 17.34 1.09
CA LYS A 200 -13.57 16.67 1.12
C LYS A 200 -14.58 17.42 1.99
N VAL A 201 -15.88 17.27 1.70
CA VAL A 201 -16.99 17.77 2.52
C VAL A 201 -16.92 17.24 3.96
N GLN A 202 -17.58 17.90 4.93
CA GLN A 202 -17.58 17.49 6.33
C GLN A 202 -18.05 16.01 6.47
N ILE A 203 -17.50 15.30 7.46
CA ILE A 203 -17.99 13.95 7.80
C ILE A 203 -19.44 14.01 8.29
N THR A 204 -20.20 12.97 7.97
CA THR A 204 -21.59 12.81 8.43
C THR A 204 -21.70 11.61 9.36
N HIS A 205 -22.77 11.60 10.16
CA HIS A 205 -23.06 10.57 11.15
C HIS A 205 -24.51 10.09 11.04
N ASN A 206 -25.07 10.06 9.83
CA ASN A 206 -26.47 9.69 9.58
C ASN A 206 -26.76 8.26 10.03
N TYR A 207 -25.77 7.36 9.93
CA TYR A 207 -25.86 6.02 10.49
C TYR A 207 -26.17 6.03 12.00
N VAL A 208 -25.71 7.02 12.77
CA VAL A 208 -25.98 7.14 14.21
C VAL A 208 -27.46 7.42 14.44
N THR A 209 -28.03 8.40 13.75
CA THR A 209 -29.45 8.74 13.85
C THR A 209 -30.34 7.55 13.47
N ARG A 210 -29.97 6.83 12.41
CA ARG A 210 -30.68 5.61 11.99
C ARG A 210 -30.59 4.50 13.04
N LEU A 211 -29.43 4.30 13.65
CA LEU A 211 -29.25 3.33 14.73
C LEU A 211 -30.07 3.70 15.98
N GLN A 212 -30.06 4.98 16.37
CA GLN A 212 -30.85 5.47 17.51
C GLN A 212 -32.34 5.24 17.28
N ALA A 213 -32.86 5.60 16.09
CA ALA A 213 -34.26 5.35 15.73
C ALA A 213 -34.60 3.85 15.77
N ALA A 214 -33.72 2.99 15.25
CA ALA A 214 -33.91 1.55 15.28
C ALA A 214 -33.89 0.96 16.71
N VAL A 215 -33.10 1.55 17.61
CA VAL A 215 -33.11 1.17 19.04
C VAL A 215 -34.42 1.57 19.70
N VAL A 216 -34.89 2.81 19.49
CA VAL A 216 -36.17 3.29 20.02
C VAL A 216 -37.32 2.41 19.54
N ASP A 217 -37.41 2.14 18.24
CA ASP A 217 -38.45 1.28 17.65
C ASP A 217 -38.46 -0.13 18.27
N ARG A 218 -37.28 -0.73 18.48
CA ARG A 218 -37.18 -2.05 19.11
C ARG A 218 -37.63 -2.06 20.56
N VAL A 219 -37.29 -1.01 21.32
CA VAL A 219 -37.70 -0.86 22.72
C VAL A 219 -39.21 -0.71 22.81
N LEU A 220 -39.81 0.15 21.99
CA LEU A 220 -41.26 0.36 21.95
C LEU A 220 -42.03 -0.91 21.56
N LYS A 221 -41.47 -1.73 20.66
CA LYS A 221 -42.05 -3.03 20.27
C LYS A 221 -41.82 -4.16 21.30
N GLY A 222 -41.22 -3.87 22.45
CA GLY A 222 -40.96 -4.87 23.51
C GLY A 222 -40.01 -6.00 23.09
N LYS A 223 -39.23 -5.84 22.01
CA LYS A 223 -38.36 -6.89 21.48
C LYS A 223 -37.12 -7.05 22.36
N LYS A 224 -37.15 -8.00 23.31
CA LYS A 224 -35.99 -8.38 24.11
C LYS A 224 -35.04 -9.24 23.29
N ARG A 225 -33.73 -8.98 23.39
CA ARG A 225 -32.69 -9.79 22.76
C ARG A 225 -32.25 -10.91 23.71
N ALA A 226 -32.22 -12.14 23.23
CA ALA A 226 -31.62 -13.25 23.98
C ALA A 226 -30.12 -12.97 24.25
N ARG A 227 -29.66 -13.23 25.48
CA ARG A 227 -28.24 -13.18 25.83
C ARG A 227 -27.50 -14.26 25.03
N LYS A 228 -26.65 -13.84 24.09
CA LYS A 228 -25.72 -14.76 23.42
C LYS A 228 -24.50 -14.95 24.33
N ARG A 229 -23.98 -16.18 24.40
CA ARG A 229 -22.69 -16.46 25.05
C ARG A 229 -21.56 -16.09 24.08
N ALA A 230 -20.51 -15.46 24.59
CA ALA A 230 -19.33 -15.20 23.78
C ALA A 230 -18.64 -16.54 23.43
N PRO A 231 -18.04 -16.66 22.23
CA PRO A 231 -17.24 -17.82 21.89
C PRO A 231 -16.02 -17.91 22.83
N ALA A 232 -15.49 -19.13 22.97
CA ALA A 232 -14.24 -19.35 23.69
C ALA A 232 -13.08 -18.61 22.99
N PRO A 233 -12.05 -18.17 23.75
CA PRO A 233 -10.86 -17.59 23.15
C PRO A 233 -10.12 -18.62 22.29
N LEU A 234 -9.41 -18.17 21.26
CA LEU A 234 -8.67 -19.04 20.33
C LEU A 234 -7.70 -20.01 21.04
N CYS A 235 -7.08 -19.56 22.14
CA CYS A 235 -6.16 -20.37 22.93
C CYS A 235 -6.84 -21.41 23.85
N ALA A 236 -8.16 -21.56 23.79
CA ALA A 236 -8.88 -22.55 24.57
C ALA A 236 -8.61 -23.98 24.07
N SER A 237 -8.30 -24.16 22.79
CA SER A 237 -7.99 -25.46 22.18
C SER A 237 -6.50 -25.81 22.22
N PHE A 238 -5.65 -24.94 22.75
CA PHE A 238 -4.21 -25.16 22.77
C PHE A 238 -3.86 -26.06 23.94
N GLU A 239 -2.96 -27.01 23.71
CA GLU A 239 -2.33 -27.78 24.78
C GLU A 239 -1.53 -26.83 25.68
N ARG A 240 -1.80 -26.88 26.98
CA ARG A 240 -1.14 -26.03 27.97
C ARG A 240 -0.13 -26.87 28.73
N PRO A 241 1.18 -26.64 28.56
CA PRO A 241 2.18 -27.36 29.33
C PRO A 241 2.04 -27.03 30.81
N ASP A 242 2.56 -27.91 31.67
CA ASP A 242 2.66 -27.59 33.08
C ASP A 242 3.51 -26.33 33.28
N LYS A 243 3.13 -25.51 34.26
CA LYS A 243 3.78 -24.22 34.51
C LYS A 243 5.26 -24.40 34.84
N ARG A 244 5.64 -25.44 35.58
CA ARG A 244 7.06 -25.68 35.95
C ARG A 244 7.85 -26.09 34.73
N GLN A 245 7.34 -27.04 33.94
CA GLN A 245 7.96 -27.44 32.69
C GLN A 245 8.16 -26.25 31.73
N ALA A 246 7.16 -25.37 31.59
CA ALA A 246 7.27 -24.19 30.76
C ALA A 246 8.33 -23.18 31.25
N ILE A 247 8.55 -23.09 32.56
CA ILE A 247 9.60 -22.24 33.15
C ILE A 247 10.98 -22.86 32.88
N GLU A 248 11.16 -24.16 33.11
CA GLU A 248 12.42 -24.89 32.84
C GLU A 248 12.80 -24.81 31.34
N GLU A 249 11.84 -25.01 30.44
CA GLU A 249 12.06 -24.85 28.99
C GLU A 249 12.45 -23.41 28.62
N LYS A 250 11.88 -22.41 29.29
CA LYS A 250 12.25 -21.01 29.06
C LYS A 250 13.68 -20.73 29.54
N GLU A 251 14.04 -21.23 30.71
CA GLU A 251 15.36 -21.03 31.32
C GLU A 251 16.46 -21.73 30.53
N THR A 252 16.22 -22.97 30.06
CA THR A 252 17.15 -23.71 29.20
C THR A 252 17.35 -23.07 27.82
N ARG A 253 16.32 -22.42 27.27
CA ARG A 253 16.41 -21.66 26.00
C ARG A 253 16.97 -20.24 26.18
N SER A 254 17.04 -19.73 27.40
CA SER A 254 17.57 -18.40 27.68
C SER A 254 19.08 -18.37 27.46
N ARG A 255 19.52 -17.57 26.47
CA ARG A 255 20.96 -17.34 26.22
C ARG A 255 21.67 -16.56 27.32
N PHE A 256 20.92 -16.00 28.27
CA PHE A 256 21.44 -15.24 29.41
C PHE A 256 21.75 -16.10 30.63
N ASN A 257 21.39 -17.40 30.60
CA ASN A 257 21.60 -18.33 31.72
C ASN A 257 22.79 -19.28 31.50
N LYS A 258 23.56 -19.13 30.40
CA LYS A 258 24.82 -19.86 30.19
C LYS A 258 25.98 -19.07 30.81
N THR A 259 26.24 -19.28 32.10
CA THR A 259 27.56 -19.05 32.71
C THR A 259 28.52 -20.14 32.33
#